data_AF-A0A930HWU3-F1
#
_entry.id   AF-A0A930HWU3-F1
#
_cell.length_a   1.000
_cell.length_b   1.000
_cell.length_c   1.000
_cell.angle_alpha   90.00
_cell.angle_beta   90.00
_cell.angle_gamma   90.00
#
_symmetry.space_group_name_H-M   'P 1'
#
loop_
_entity.id
_entity.type
_entity.pdbx_description
1 polymer ?
#
loop_
_entity_poly.entity_id
_entity_poly.type
_entity_poly.pdbx_seq_one_letter_code
_entity_poly.pdbx_strand_id
1 'polypeptide(L)' 'AAELLRLQPKAQVQVFPKLNHLFLPSSTGSPMEYPTLRGHFSADALDFLVRSLTALK' A
#
# COMPACT_ATOMS: atom_id res chain seq x y z
N ALA A 1 -6.95 -4.80 -7.78
CA ALA A 1 -7.95 -5.05 -6.72
C ALA A 1 -9.05 -6.00 -7.19
N ALA A 2 -9.70 -5.75 -8.34
CA ALA A 2 -10.83 -6.55 -8.83
C ALA A 2 -10.56 -8.07 -8.86
N GLU A 3 -9.40 -8.50 -9.35
CA GLU A 3 -9.07 -9.94 -9.41
C GLU A 3 -8.91 -10.57 -8.03
N LEU A 4 -8.34 -9.84 -7.07
CA LEU A 4 -8.19 -10.34 -5.70
C LEU A 4 -9.55 -10.44 -5.00
N LEU A 5 -10.46 -9.48 -5.23
CA LEU A 5 -11.83 -9.54 -4.72
C LEU A 5 -12.64 -10.65 -5.40
N ARG A 6 -12.38 -10.96 -6.67
CA ARG A 6 -12.99 -12.11 -7.35
C ARG A 6 -12.62 -13.43 -6.68
N LEU A 7 -11.35 -13.59 -6.29
CA LEU A 7 -10.83 -14.80 -5.65
C LEU A 7 -11.15 -14.88 -4.16
N GLN A 8 -11.17 -13.75 -3.46
CA GLN A 8 -11.50 -13.64 -2.04
C GLN A 8 -12.47 -12.47 -1.81
N PRO A 9 -13.78 -12.69 -1.96
CA PRO A 9 -14.79 -11.62 -1.86
C PRO A 9 -14.85 -10.92 -0.51
N LYS A 10 -14.35 -11.56 0.55
CA LYS A 10 -14.31 -10.99 1.91
C LYS A 10 -12.99 -10.28 2.22
N ALA A 11 -12.05 -10.22 1.29
CA ALA A 11 -10.79 -9.51 1.51
C ALA A 11 -11.07 -8.01 1.65
N GLN A 12 -10.47 -7.40 2.68
CA GLN A 12 -10.39 -5.95 2.77
C GLN A 12 -9.24 -5.47 1.89
N VAL A 13 -9.55 -4.64 0.89
CA VAL A 13 -8.56 -4.19 -0.10
C VAL A 13 -8.56 -2.67 -0.16
N GLN A 14 -7.40 -2.07 0.09
CA GLN A 14 -7.16 -0.65 -0.10
C GLN A 14 -6.08 -0.46 -1.16
N VAL A 15 -6.34 0.38 -2.16
CA VAL A 15 -5.35 0.79 -3.16
C VAL A 15 -4.83 2.17 -2.79
N PHE A 16 -3.50 2.31 -2.74
CA PHE A 16 -2.84 3.59 -2.48
C PHE A 16 -2.20 4.11 -3.77
N PRO A 17 -2.86 5.02 -4.49
CA PRO A 17 -2.31 5.54 -5.74
C PRO A 17 -1.02 6.33 -5.47
N LYS A 18 -0.08 6.29 -6.42
CA LYS A 18 1.22 7.00 -6.35
C LYS A 18 2.14 6.53 -5.22
N LEU A 19 1.89 5.35 -4.66
CA LEU A 19 2.83 4.65 -3.81
C LEU A 19 3.39 3.45 -4.56
N ASN A 20 4.67 3.14 -4.33
CA ASN A 20 5.26 1.88 -4.78
C ASN A 20 4.92 0.73 -3.81
N HIS A 21 5.44 -0.47 -4.09
CA HIS A 21 5.22 -1.65 -3.25
C HIS A 21 5.87 -1.58 -1.86
N LEU A 22 6.71 -0.59 -1.61
CA LEU A 22 7.28 -0.28 -0.29
C LEU A 22 6.45 0.76 0.47
N PHE A 23 5.30 1.20 -0.06
CA PHE A 23 4.50 2.31 0.48
C PHE A 23 5.23 3.66 0.52
N LEU A 24 6.19 3.86 -0.38
CA LEU A 24 6.88 5.13 -0.57
C LEU A 24 6.27 5.88 -1.77
N PRO A 25 6.23 7.23 -1.73
CA PRO A 25 5.80 8.03 -2.87
C PRO A 25 6.60 7.68 -4.12
N SER A 26 5.93 7.40 -5.23
CA SER A 26 6.58 7.08 -6.50
C SER A 26 5.68 7.48 -7.67
N SER A 27 6.32 7.93 -8.75
CA SER A 27 5.61 8.37 -9.95
C SER A 27 5.32 7.20 -10.89
N THR A 28 6.29 6.30 -11.08
CA THR A 28 6.16 5.17 -12.01
C THR A 28 6.13 3.80 -11.31
N GLY A 29 6.51 3.73 -10.04
CA GLY A 29 6.70 2.48 -9.31
C GLY A 29 7.97 1.72 -9.70
N SER A 30 8.81 2.27 -10.58
CA SER A 30 10.05 1.63 -11.02
C SER A 30 11.09 1.56 -9.89
N PRO A 31 11.77 0.41 -9.71
CA PRO A 31 12.92 0.30 -8.81
C PRO A 31 14.04 1.31 -9.12
N MET A 32 14.11 1.82 -10.36
CA MET A 32 15.08 2.85 -10.73
C MET A 32 14.89 4.17 -9.98
N GLU A 33 13.69 4.44 -9.45
CA GLU A 33 13.45 5.62 -8.63
C GLU A 33 14.06 5.49 -7.22
N TYR A 34 14.33 4.26 -6.76
CA TYR A 34 14.64 3.95 -5.35
C TYR A 34 15.81 4.72 -4.78
N PRO A 35 16.94 4.90 -5.51
CA PRO A 35 18.07 5.69 -5.01
C PRO A 35 17.72 7.16 -4.72
N THR A 36 16.65 7.67 -5.34
CA THR A 36 16.22 9.07 -5.23
C THR A 36 14.99 9.27 -4.37
N LEU A 37 14.33 8.19 -3.93
CA LEU A 37 13.17 8.29 -3.05
C LEU A 37 13.60 8.92 -1.73
N ARG A 38 12.97 10.04 -1.38
CA ARG A 38 13.16 10.73 -0.10
C ARG A 38 11.85 10.71 0.67
N GLY A 39 11.95 10.66 2.00
CA GLY A 39 10.81 10.72 2.90
C GLY A 39 10.58 9.42 3.66
N HIS A 40 9.42 9.33 4.28
CA HIS A 40 8.99 8.19 5.11
C HIS A 40 7.90 7.39 4.39
N PHE A 41 7.58 6.21 4.93
CA PHE A 41 6.39 5.46 4.54
C PHE A 41 5.14 6.33 4.61
N SER A 42 4.19 6.11 3.70
CA SER A 42 2.91 6.80 3.71
C SER A 42 2.19 6.60 5.04
N ALA A 43 1.81 7.70 5.70
CA ALA A 43 1.03 7.67 6.93
C ALA A 43 -0.31 6.95 6.74
N ASP A 44 -1.01 7.21 5.63
CA ASP A 44 -2.28 6.56 5.31
C ASP A 44 -2.15 5.04 5.18
N ALA A 45 -1.04 4.57 4.58
CA ALA A 45 -0.76 3.14 4.46
C ALA A 45 -0.45 2.50 5.82
N LEU A 46 0.33 3.19 6.67
CA LEU A 46 0.61 2.74 8.04
C LEU A 46 -0.65 2.70 8.90
N ASP A 47 -1.50 3.73 8.84
CA ASP A 47 -2.75 3.80 9.56
C ASP A 47 -3.71 2.68 9.15
N PHE A 48 -3.82 2.39 7.84
CA PHE A 48 -4.59 1.26 7.35
C PHE A 48 -4.05 -0.06 7.93
N LEU A 49 -2.73 -0.28 7.89
CA LEU A 49 -2.11 -1.47 8.45
C LEU A 49 -2.40 -1.63 9.94
N VAL A 50 -2.26 -0.55 10.72
CA VAL A 50 -2.55 -0.56 12.16
C VAL A 50 -4.01 -0.92 12.43
N ARG A 51 -4.95 -0.34 11.69
CA ARG A 51 -6.38 -0.65 11.82
C ARG A 51 -6.67 -2.11 11.46
N SER A 52 -6.11 -2.59 10.35
CA SER A 52 -6.28 -3.99 9.91
C SER A 52 -5.74 -4.97 10.95
N LEU A 53 -4.57 -4.71 11.53
CA LEU A 53 -3.99 -5.57 12.56
C LEU A 53 -4.73 -5.49 13.90
N THR A 54 -5.26 -4.31 14.25
CA THR A 54 -6.01 -4.13 15.50
C THR A 54 -7.36 -4.83 15.45
N ALA A 55 -8.04 -4.83 14.29
CA ALA A 55 -9.32 -5.52 14.10
C ALA A 55 -9.20 -7.07 14.17
N LEU A 56 -7.97 -7.61 14.16
CA LEU A 56 -7.69 -9.03 14.31
C LEU A 56 -7.42 -9.45 15.76
N LYS A 57 -7.24 -8.49 16.68
CA LYS A 57 -7.13 -8.73 18.13
C LYS A 57 -8.51 -8.85 18.75
#